data_AF-A0A6C0FEN9-F1
#
_entry.id   AF-A0A6C0FEN9-F1
#
_cell.length_a   1.000
_cell.length_b   1.000
_cell.length_c   1.000
_cell.angle_alpha   90.00
_cell.angle_beta   90.00
_cell.angle_gamma   90.00
#
_symmetry.space_group_name_H-M   'P 1'
#
loop_
_entity.id
_entity.type
_entity.pdbx_description
1 polymer ?
#
loop_
_entity_poly.entity_id
_entity_poly.type
_entity_poly.pdbx_seq_one_letter_code
_entity_poly.pdbx_strand_id
1 'polypeptide(L)'
;MTDELKKFQPKITDVENVEGELRFVLSGDDKYGFDKSLANAIRRILLTDIPTVGFNLSEHGESNDLVMTVNNSSLHNEMLLHRIALMPLYINPVNYMRNHLFMCKVKHDSVEPFKFVTMNDVEIYPLKSGFQERINRYFDESYDMSPDDEKLLKEQLSATDIENYDLEKPLSQKEKDKIYRPFKFRGNTHYCLITELKTTNTEDTYQEIQFYGSPSVGFGHQDAKFQGVSQATYSFKIDEKMVNEVLKEKISREEIPTEEREVYEKKFRLSESERYFYRDDTGEANSYNFAIKSNHYLSADALFKISIDILIQKCEYLKLEFIGLLKEEPSRVSVEQEKEYIYRYEVENESHTLGNLIQSHMMRYSVSDTSIINLIGYKKPHPLEDKIVFIVSMNKGHKLSHADEVVKIQSTTTYILECMDEILNNLRTLYKVSDKIF
;
A
#
# COMPACT_ATOMS: atom_id res chain seq x y z
N MET A 1 15.49 4.36 -41.00
CA MET A 1 14.24 3.70 -40.60
C MET A 1 13.70 4.54 -39.47
N THR A 2 12.48 5.05 -39.61
CA THR A 2 11.83 5.86 -38.58
C THR A 2 11.82 5.09 -37.27
N ASP A 3 12.48 5.61 -36.24
CA ASP A 3 12.23 5.21 -34.85
C ASP A 3 10.74 5.45 -34.60
N GLU A 4 9.92 4.42 -34.77
CA GLU A 4 8.62 4.38 -34.12
C GLU A 4 8.93 4.47 -32.62
N LEU A 5 8.72 5.66 -32.05
CA LEU A 5 8.78 5.87 -30.61
C LEU A 5 8.05 4.72 -29.93
N LYS A 6 8.81 3.86 -29.24
CA LYS A 6 8.25 2.78 -28.45
C LYS A 6 7.33 3.44 -27.42
N LYS A 7 6.03 3.17 -27.50
CA LYS A 7 5.04 3.75 -26.59
C LYS A 7 4.59 2.68 -25.62
N PHE A 8 4.43 3.06 -24.36
CA PHE A 8 3.84 2.19 -23.35
C PHE A 8 2.36 1.94 -23.64
N GLN A 9 1.99 0.67 -23.85
CA GLN A 9 0.62 0.24 -24.15
C GLN A 9 0.15 -0.81 -23.15
N PRO A 10 -0.16 -0.41 -21.90
CA PRO A 10 -0.61 -1.34 -20.88
C PRO A 10 -2.01 -1.88 -21.22
N LYS A 11 -2.25 -3.13 -20.84
CA LYS A 11 -3.55 -3.81 -20.97
C LYS A 11 -3.89 -4.50 -19.65
N ILE A 12 -5.18 -4.48 -19.33
CA ILE A 12 -5.78 -5.25 -18.24
C ILE A 12 -6.77 -6.22 -18.88
N THR A 13 -6.60 -7.51 -18.62
CA THR A 13 -7.38 -8.60 -19.21
C THR A 13 -7.69 -9.65 -18.16
N ASP A 14 -8.54 -10.63 -18.49
CA ASP A 14 -8.86 -11.77 -17.62
C ASP A 14 -9.33 -11.34 -16.21
N VAL A 15 -10.16 -10.28 -16.15
CA VAL A 15 -10.67 -9.73 -14.88
C VAL A 15 -11.73 -10.67 -14.30
N GLU A 16 -11.48 -11.17 -13.09
CA GLU A 16 -12.39 -12.02 -12.35
C GLU A 16 -12.44 -11.61 -10.87
N ASN A 17 -13.58 -11.85 -10.22
CA ASN A 17 -13.73 -11.69 -8.77
C ASN A 17 -14.14 -13.03 -8.16
N VAL A 18 -13.23 -13.64 -7.40
CA VAL A 18 -13.40 -14.98 -6.81
C VAL A 18 -13.30 -14.85 -5.30
N GLU A 19 -14.39 -15.08 -4.57
CA GLU A 19 -14.41 -15.03 -3.10
C GLU A 19 -13.86 -13.71 -2.49
N GLY A 20 -14.15 -12.59 -3.16
CA GLY A 20 -13.71 -11.25 -2.76
C GLY A 20 -12.26 -10.91 -3.15
N GLU A 21 -11.58 -11.81 -3.86
CA GLU A 21 -10.26 -11.59 -4.47
C GLU A 21 -10.46 -11.13 -5.92
N LEU A 22 -9.99 -9.92 -6.23
CA LEU A 22 -9.92 -9.40 -7.60
C LEU A 22 -8.65 -9.94 -8.26
N ARG A 23 -8.81 -10.71 -9.34
CA ARG A 23 -7.70 -11.22 -10.15
C ARG A 23 -7.79 -10.68 -11.57
N PHE A 24 -6.64 -10.41 -12.16
CA PHE A 24 -6.54 -9.93 -13.53
C PHE A 24 -5.11 -10.10 -14.06
N VAL A 25 -4.96 -10.01 -15.37
CA VAL A 25 -3.67 -9.98 -16.03
C VAL A 25 -3.33 -8.55 -16.43
N LEU A 26 -2.20 -8.07 -15.94
CA LEU A 26 -1.58 -6.81 -16.32
C LEU A 26 -0.46 -7.09 -17.32
N SER A 27 -0.50 -6.48 -18.51
CA SER A 27 0.52 -6.74 -19.55
C SER A 27 0.92 -5.51 -20.36
N GLY A 28 2.12 -5.52 -20.92
CA GLY A 28 2.59 -4.61 -21.95
C GLY A 28 2.64 -5.28 -23.32
N ASP A 29 3.07 -4.54 -24.34
CA ASP A 29 3.38 -5.11 -25.66
C ASP A 29 4.79 -5.72 -25.71
N ASP A 30 5.15 -6.35 -26.81
CA ASP A 30 6.45 -7.03 -26.95
C ASP A 30 7.61 -6.04 -27.20
N LYS A 31 7.33 -4.83 -27.70
CA LYS A 31 8.35 -3.84 -28.09
C LYS A 31 8.82 -2.96 -26.93
N TYR A 32 7.88 -2.47 -26.13
CA TYR A 32 8.08 -1.63 -24.95
C TYR A 32 8.04 -2.46 -23.65
N GLY A 33 7.18 -3.47 -23.58
CA GLY A 33 7.04 -4.31 -22.40
C GLY A 33 6.22 -3.66 -21.27
N PHE A 34 6.33 -4.27 -20.09
CA PHE A 34 5.79 -3.73 -18.84
C PHE A 34 6.78 -4.04 -17.72
N ASP A 35 7.43 -3.02 -17.18
CA ASP A 35 8.52 -3.23 -16.24
C ASP A 35 8.07 -3.81 -14.89
N LYS A 36 8.80 -4.81 -14.39
CA LYS A 36 8.51 -5.47 -13.10
C LYS A 36 8.60 -4.49 -11.92
N SER A 37 9.44 -3.45 -12.02
CA SER A 37 9.52 -2.40 -11.01
C SER A 37 8.22 -1.63 -10.89
N LEU A 38 7.51 -1.39 -11.99
CA LEU A 38 6.19 -0.73 -12.00
C LEU A 38 5.13 -1.62 -11.36
N ALA A 39 5.07 -2.90 -11.74
CA ALA A 39 4.18 -3.88 -11.09
C ALA A 39 4.45 -3.96 -9.57
N ASN A 40 5.73 -4.02 -9.18
CA ASN A 40 6.10 -4.06 -7.78
C ASN A 40 5.83 -2.75 -7.04
N ALA A 41 5.97 -1.60 -7.69
CA ALA A 41 5.67 -0.30 -7.09
C ALA A 41 4.18 -0.22 -6.72
N ILE A 42 3.29 -0.57 -7.65
CA ILE A 42 1.84 -0.64 -7.42
C ILE A 42 1.53 -1.58 -6.24
N ARG A 43 2.12 -2.79 -6.24
CA ARG A 43 1.97 -3.75 -5.14
C ARG A 43 2.41 -3.18 -3.79
N ARG A 44 3.52 -2.44 -3.74
CA ARG A 44 4.02 -1.81 -2.50
C ARG A 44 3.08 -0.72 -2.01
N ILE A 45 2.60 0.16 -2.90
CA ILE A 45 1.63 1.21 -2.55
C ILE A 45 0.36 0.59 -1.94
N LEU A 46 -0.20 -0.46 -2.56
CA LEU A 46 -1.37 -1.18 -2.04
C LEU A 46 -1.19 -1.70 -0.61
N LEU A 47 0.03 -2.08 -0.22
CA LEU A 47 0.31 -2.61 1.10
C LEU A 47 0.57 -1.53 2.15
N THR A 48 1.24 -0.44 1.76
CA THR A 48 1.85 0.46 2.77
C THR A 48 1.34 1.89 2.74
N ASP A 49 0.85 2.39 1.60
CA ASP A 49 0.73 3.83 1.37
C ASP A 49 -0.72 4.30 1.19
N ILE A 50 -1.69 3.38 1.19
CA ILE A 50 -3.11 3.71 1.24
C ILE A 50 -3.53 3.84 2.73
N PRO A 51 -4.05 5.00 3.17
CA PRO A 51 -4.43 5.20 4.56
C PRO A 51 -5.64 4.34 4.93
N THR A 52 -5.73 3.91 6.19
CA THR A 52 -6.89 3.21 6.76
C THR A 52 -7.27 3.82 8.12
N VAL A 53 -8.43 3.43 8.65
CA VAL A 53 -8.84 3.78 10.01
C VAL A 53 -8.62 2.59 10.93
N GLY A 54 -7.88 2.79 12.02
CA GLY A 54 -7.54 1.76 13.00
C GLY A 54 -7.18 2.36 14.34
N PHE A 55 -7.10 1.54 15.40
CA PHE A 55 -6.67 2.04 16.70
C PHE A 55 -5.15 2.06 16.78
N ASN A 56 -4.59 3.24 17.02
CA ASN A 56 -3.19 3.38 17.30
C ASN A 56 -2.88 3.07 18.76
N LEU A 57 -1.83 2.29 18.98
CA LEU A 57 -1.29 1.96 20.29
C LEU A 57 0.21 2.28 20.24
N SER A 58 0.70 2.98 21.26
CA SER A 58 2.13 3.21 21.47
C SER A 58 2.71 2.15 22.39
N GLU A 59 4.01 1.88 22.24
CA GLU A 59 4.74 0.91 23.06
C GLU A 59 4.79 1.30 24.55
N HIS A 60 4.72 2.61 24.84
CA HIS A 60 4.77 3.16 26.19
C HIS A 60 3.39 3.41 26.80
N GLY A 61 2.31 3.19 26.04
CA GLY A 61 0.93 3.43 26.46
C GLY A 61 0.50 4.90 26.45
N GLU A 62 1.41 5.83 26.16
CA GLU A 62 1.11 7.25 26.00
C GLU A 62 0.34 7.50 24.70
N SER A 63 -0.70 8.33 24.75
CA SER A 63 -1.50 8.71 23.57
C SER A 63 -2.16 7.53 22.84
N ASN A 64 -2.45 6.43 23.54
CA ASN A 64 -3.21 5.32 22.97
C ASN A 64 -4.62 5.76 22.58
N ASP A 65 -5.09 5.26 21.44
CA ASP A 65 -6.46 5.48 21.00
C ASP A 65 -7.47 4.72 21.87
N LEU A 66 -7.04 3.60 22.47
CA LEU A 66 -7.84 2.75 23.34
C LEU A 66 -7.39 2.85 24.80
N VAL A 67 -8.39 2.92 25.71
CA VAL A 67 -8.21 2.96 27.15
C VAL A 67 -9.00 1.81 27.79
N MET A 68 -8.32 0.97 28.55
CA MET A 68 -8.94 -0.07 29.38
C MET A 68 -9.26 0.53 30.76
N THR A 69 -10.54 0.60 31.13
CA THR A 69 -10.97 1.14 32.44
C THR A 69 -11.17 0.06 33.48
N VAL A 70 -11.66 -1.11 33.08
CA VAL A 70 -11.86 -2.25 33.96
C VAL A 70 -11.45 -3.52 33.22
N ASN A 71 -10.63 -4.35 33.86
CA ASN A 71 -10.30 -5.67 33.36
C ASN A 71 -10.12 -6.65 34.51
N ASN A 72 -11.16 -7.45 34.74
CA ASN A 72 -11.16 -8.57 35.69
C ASN A 72 -11.15 -9.91 34.94
N SER A 73 -10.70 -9.93 33.67
CA SER A 73 -10.58 -11.13 32.86
C SER A 73 -9.23 -11.83 33.07
N SER A 74 -9.03 -12.97 32.41
CA SER A 74 -7.75 -13.70 32.46
C SER A 74 -6.64 -13.11 31.59
N LEU A 75 -6.94 -12.21 30.66
CA LEU A 75 -5.95 -11.63 29.74
C LEU A 75 -5.50 -10.25 30.24
N HIS A 76 -4.21 -9.96 30.13
CA HIS A 76 -3.65 -8.65 30.44
C HIS A 76 -4.17 -7.56 29.49
N ASN A 77 -4.17 -6.30 29.96
CA ASN A 77 -4.69 -5.15 29.23
C ASN A 77 -4.04 -5.01 27.86
N GLU A 78 -2.73 -5.09 27.79
CA GLU A 78 -1.92 -4.92 26.58
C GLU A 78 -2.33 -5.94 25.51
N MET A 79 -2.54 -7.20 25.91
CA MET A 79 -2.97 -8.27 25.01
C MET A 79 -4.39 -8.03 24.47
N LEU A 80 -5.31 -7.59 25.31
CA LEU A 80 -6.69 -7.28 24.88
C LEU A 80 -6.72 -6.07 23.96
N LEU A 81 -6.04 -4.98 24.33
CA LEU A 81 -5.96 -3.76 23.54
C LEU A 81 -5.32 -4.04 22.18
N HIS A 82 -4.23 -4.81 22.13
CA HIS A 82 -3.60 -5.21 20.88
C HIS A 82 -4.53 -6.04 19.99
N ARG A 83 -5.31 -6.98 20.55
CA ARG A 83 -6.33 -7.73 19.79
C ARG A 83 -7.39 -6.82 19.22
N ILE A 84 -7.88 -5.85 20.00
CA ILE A 84 -8.90 -4.89 19.55
C ILE A 84 -8.33 -3.97 18.46
N ALA A 85 -7.08 -3.53 18.59
CA ALA A 85 -6.43 -2.67 17.62
C ALA A 85 -6.21 -3.31 16.25
N LEU A 86 -6.08 -4.65 16.20
CA LEU A 86 -5.99 -5.42 14.96
C LEU A 86 -7.34 -5.71 14.30
N MET A 87 -8.46 -5.26 14.88
CA MET A 87 -9.78 -5.46 14.28
C MET A 87 -9.95 -4.56 13.05
N PRO A 88 -10.31 -5.11 11.87
CA PRO A 88 -10.51 -4.30 10.68
C PRO A 88 -11.72 -3.39 10.84
N LEU A 89 -11.53 -2.09 10.58
CA LEU A 89 -12.61 -1.10 10.58
C LEU A 89 -12.83 -0.59 9.16
N TYR A 90 -13.99 -0.90 8.59
CA TYR A 90 -14.36 -0.50 7.24
C TYR A 90 -14.96 0.91 7.24
N ILE A 91 -14.13 1.89 7.59
CA ILE A 91 -14.47 3.31 7.67
C ILE A 91 -13.70 4.06 6.57
N ASN A 92 -14.34 5.03 5.92
CA ASN A 92 -13.69 5.87 4.92
C ASN A 92 -12.61 6.75 5.58
N PRO A 93 -11.31 6.60 5.25
CA PRO A 93 -10.24 7.38 5.89
C PRO A 93 -10.18 8.84 5.44
N VAL A 94 -10.73 9.18 4.26
CA VAL A 94 -10.51 10.50 3.62
C VAL A 94 -10.99 11.66 4.48
N ASN A 95 -12.18 11.54 5.07
CA ASN A 95 -12.81 12.60 5.87
C ASN A 95 -12.94 12.20 7.36
N TYR A 96 -12.02 11.38 7.85
CA TYR A 96 -12.12 10.82 9.19
C TYR A 96 -11.23 11.57 10.20
N MET A 97 -11.86 12.16 11.20
CA MET A 97 -11.22 12.84 12.34
C MET A 97 -11.84 12.35 13.64
N ARG A 98 -11.57 11.08 13.99
CA ARG A 98 -12.07 10.46 15.23
C ARG A 98 -13.59 10.53 15.36
N ASN A 99 -14.34 10.36 14.27
CA ASN A 99 -15.79 10.58 14.24
C ASN A 99 -16.60 9.62 15.14
N HIS A 100 -16.00 8.51 15.58
CA HIS A 100 -16.68 7.45 16.30
C HIS A 100 -15.96 7.06 17.58
N LEU A 101 -16.68 7.05 18.70
CA LEU A 101 -16.23 6.45 19.96
C LEU A 101 -16.75 5.02 20.05
N PHE A 102 -15.83 4.07 20.18
CA PHE A 102 -16.12 2.68 20.45
C PHE A 102 -16.08 2.47 21.97
N MET A 103 -17.14 1.91 22.55
CA MET A 103 -17.21 1.65 23.99
C MET A 103 -17.81 0.26 24.24
N CYS A 104 -17.09 -0.55 25.01
CA CYS A 104 -17.50 -1.88 25.41
C CYS A 104 -17.66 -1.92 26.93
N LYS A 105 -18.79 -2.43 27.40
CA LYS A 105 -19.04 -2.67 28.83
C LYS A 105 -19.73 -4.02 28.98
N VAL A 106 -18.95 -5.06 29.26
CA VAL A 106 -19.47 -6.42 29.38
C VAL A 106 -19.06 -7.02 30.71
N LYS A 107 -20.07 -7.45 31.47
CA LYS A 107 -19.95 -8.23 32.69
C LYS A 107 -20.53 -9.61 32.46
N HIS A 108 -19.90 -10.64 33.03
CA HIS A 108 -20.42 -12.00 33.03
C HIS A 108 -20.99 -12.34 34.40
N ASP A 109 -22.30 -12.17 34.52
CA ASP A 109 -23.12 -12.38 35.73
C ASP A 109 -24.15 -13.50 35.56
N SER A 110 -24.05 -14.28 34.49
CA SER A 110 -24.93 -15.40 34.18
C SER A 110 -24.41 -16.73 34.76
N VAL A 111 -25.30 -17.73 34.78
CA VAL A 111 -25.00 -19.10 35.24
C VAL A 111 -24.23 -19.95 34.22
N GLU A 112 -24.16 -19.48 32.97
CA GLU A 112 -23.44 -20.17 31.88
C GLU A 112 -21.94 -20.18 32.18
N PRO A 113 -21.20 -21.26 31.90
CA PRO A 113 -19.78 -21.35 32.28
C PRO A 113 -18.89 -20.30 31.57
N PHE A 114 -19.31 -19.82 30.40
CA PHE A 114 -18.57 -18.88 29.58
C PHE A 114 -19.50 -17.84 28.95
N LYS A 115 -18.99 -16.61 28.79
CA LYS A 115 -19.59 -15.56 27.96
C LYS A 115 -18.56 -15.06 26.95
N PHE A 116 -18.84 -15.25 25.66
CA PHE A 116 -17.99 -14.72 24.60
C PHE A 116 -18.24 -13.24 24.41
N VAL A 117 -17.17 -12.45 24.36
CA VAL A 117 -17.23 -11.02 24.07
C VAL A 117 -16.70 -10.79 22.66
N THR A 118 -17.53 -10.18 21.83
CA THR A 118 -17.29 -9.98 20.41
C THR A 118 -17.37 -8.50 20.05
N MET A 119 -16.97 -8.15 18.83
CA MET A 119 -17.15 -6.78 18.33
C MET A 119 -18.62 -6.32 18.26
N ASN A 120 -19.58 -7.24 18.32
CA ASN A 120 -21.00 -6.88 18.39
C ASN A 120 -21.37 -6.20 19.71
N ASP A 121 -20.70 -6.60 20.81
CA ASP A 121 -20.93 -6.08 22.15
C ASP A 121 -20.33 -4.66 22.36
N VAL A 122 -19.60 -4.16 21.36
CA VAL A 122 -19.03 -2.81 21.36
C VAL A 122 -20.04 -1.84 20.77
N GLU A 123 -20.50 -0.88 21.56
CA GLU A 123 -21.33 0.22 21.07
C GLU A 123 -20.48 1.30 20.42
N ILE A 124 -21.04 1.93 19.39
CA ILE A 124 -20.37 2.99 18.63
C ILE A 124 -21.20 4.25 18.75
N TYR A 125 -20.58 5.34 19.18
CA TYR A 125 -21.23 6.63 19.38
C TYR A 125 -20.66 7.67 18.42
N PRO A 126 -21.51 8.45 17.74
CA PRO A 126 -21.06 9.51 16.85
C PRO A 126 -20.57 10.72 17.65
N LEU A 127 -19.78 11.58 17.00
CA LEU A 127 -19.49 12.91 17.51
C LEU A 127 -20.77 13.74 17.71
N LYS A 128 -20.75 14.65 18.70
CA LYS A 128 -21.78 15.67 18.87
C LYS A 128 -21.92 16.49 17.57
N SER A 129 -23.15 16.90 17.25
CA SER A 129 -23.49 17.56 15.96
C SER A 129 -22.59 18.75 15.62
N GLY A 130 -22.23 19.58 16.61
CA GLY A 130 -21.35 20.73 16.40
C GLY A 130 -19.96 20.38 15.88
N PHE A 131 -19.39 19.23 16.29
CA PHE A 131 -18.12 18.76 15.73
C PHE A 131 -18.30 18.23 14.31
N GLN A 132 -19.37 17.46 14.07
CA GLN A 132 -19.63 16.90 12.74
C GLN A 132 -19.82 18.00 11.68
N GLU A 133 -20.51 19.10 12.02
CA GLU A 133 -20.66 20.25 11.13
C GLU A 133 -19.32 20.94 10.82
N ARG A 134 -18.44 21.08 11.84
CA ARG A 134 -17.10 21.65 11.66
C ARG A 134 -16.23 20.75 10.78
N ILE A 135 -16.27 19.44 10.98
CA ILE A 135 -15.55 18.47 10.13
C ILE A 135 -16.04 18.57 8.69
N ASN A 136 -17.35 18.64 8.46
CA ASN A 136 -17.89 18.77 7.10
C ASN A 136 -17.40 20.05 6.41
N ARG A 137 -17.32 21.17 7.14
CA ARG A 137 -16.73 22.43 6.63
C ARG A 137 -15.23 22.32 6.39
N TYR A 138 -14.52 21.57 7.22
CA TYR A 138 -13.07 21.38 7.10
C TYR A 138 -12.69 20.66 5.81
N PHE A 139 -13.48 19.67 5.40
CA PHE A 139 -13.25 18.90 4.18
C PHE A 139 -13.98 19.46 2.94
N ASP A 140 -14.68 20.58 3.05
CA ASP A 140 -15.34 21.25 1.93
C ASP A 140 -14.39 22.26 1.29
N GLU A 141 -13.85 21.93 0.12
CA GLU A 141 -12.94 22.80 -0.64
C GLU A 141 -13.55 24.17 -1.00
N SER A 142 -14.88 24.31 -0.96
CA SER A 142 -15.56 25.58 -1.21
C SER A 142 -15.65 26.48 0.02
N TYR A 143 -15.31 25.96 1.20
CA TYR A 143 -15.40 26.66 2.48
C TYR A 143 -14.01 27.00 3.01
N ASP A 144 -13.73 28.29 3.16
CA ASP A 144 -12.49 28.77 3.74
C ASP A 144 -12.63 28.84 5.28
N MET A 145 -12.16 27.79 5.97
CA MET A 145 -12.12 27.76 7.43
C MET A 145 -10.94 28.60 7.93
N SER A 146 -11.15 29.40 8.97
CA SER A 146 -10.06 30.19 9.53
C SER A 146 -8.93 29.28 10.05
N PRO A 147 -7.65 29.64 9.89
CA PRO A 147 -6.53 28.83 10.38
C PRO A 147 -6.61 28.53 11.89
N ASP A 148 -7.16 29.47 12.67
CA ASP A 148 -7.38 29.30 14.11
C ASP A 148 -8.47 28.25 14.41
N ASP A 149 -9.58 28.26 13.66
CA ASP A 149 -10.65 27.28 13.82
C ASP A 149 -10.20 25.87 13.39
N GLU A 150 -9.41 25.78 12.31
CA GLU A 150 -8.80 24.53 11.86
C GLU A 150 -7.87 23.96 12.93
N LYS A 151 -6.97 24.79 13.46
CA LYS A 151 -6.04 24.40 14.51
C LYS A 151 -6.79 23.94 15.75
N LEU A 152 -7.80 24.70 16.19
CA LEU A 152 -8.63 24.34 17.34
C LEU A 152 -9.36 23.01 17.12
N LEU A 153 -9.93 22.78 15.93
CA LEU A 153 -10.61 21.53 15.61
C LEU A 153 -9.64 20.33 15.68
N LYS A 154 -8.46 20.48 15.10
CA LYS A 154 -7.39 19.46 15.13
C LYS A 154 -6.92 19.18 16.55
N GLU A 155 -6.73 20.20 17.37
CA GLU A 155 -6.32 20.05 18.77
C GLU A 155 -7.40 19.32 19.58
N GLN A 156 -8.67 19.70 19.44
CA GLN A 156 -9.80 19.07 20.13
C GLN A 156 -10.01 17.60 19.74
N LEU A 157 -9.65 17.21 18.52
CA LEU A 157 -9.78 15.85 17.99
C LEU A 157 -8.44 15.11 17.88
N SER A 158 -7.38 15.63 18.52
CA SER A 158 -6.05 15.01 18.50
C SER A 158 -6.00 13.71 19.30
N ALA A 159 -6.75 13.64 20.40
CA ALA A 159 -6.84 12.49 21.29
C ALA A 159 -8.31 12.08 21.53
N THR A 160 -8.49 10.89 22.11
CA THR A 160 -9.82 10.42 22.52
C THR A 160 -10.30 11.21 23.74
N ASP A 161 -11.36 12.01 23.55
CA ASP A 161 -12.11 12.65 24.64
C ASP A 161 -13.60 12.25 24.55
N ILE A 162 -14.09 11.54 25.57
CA ILE A 162 -15.46 11.03 25.64
C ILE A 162 -16.49 12.17 25.55
N GLU A 163 -16.15 13.37 26.06
CA GLU A 163 -17.05 14.51 26.08
C GLU A 163 -17.37 15.05 24.67
N ASN A 164 -16.62 14.64 23.65
CA ASN A 164 -16.88 15.04 22.26
C ASN A 164 -18.02 14.25 21.61
N TYR A 165 -18.49 13.16 22.23
CA TYR A 165 -19.42 12.20 21.61
C TYR A 165 -20.82 12.25 22.23
N ASP A 166 -21.81 11.85 21.43
CA ASP A 166 -23.21 11.73 21.87
C ASP A 166 -23.48 10.30 22.37
N LEU A 167 -23.38 10.11 23.70
CA LEU A 167 -23.57 8.81 24.35
C LEU A 167 -25.04 8.39 24.45
N GLU A 168 -25.99 9.27 24.15
CA GLU A 168 -27.42 8.94 24.20
C GLU A 168 -27.89 8.30 22.89
N LYS A 169 -27.12 8.47 21.80
CA LYS A 169 -27.49 8.06 20.46
C LYS A 169 -26.45 7.12 19.83
N PRO A 170 -26.35 5.86 20.29
CA PRO A 170 -25.49 4.88 19.64
C PRO A 170 -25.93 4.63 18.18
N LEU A 171 -24.96 4.26 17.33
CA LEU A 171 -25.22 3.86 15.96
C LEU A 171 -26.13 2.65 15.90
N SER A 172 -26.95 2.58 14.85
CA SER A 172 -27.81 1.42 14.63
C SER A 172 -26.98 0.17 14.30
N GLN A 173 -27.53 -1.02 14.57
CA GLN A 173 -26.86 -2.28 14.21
C GLN A 173 -26.49 -2.35 12.72
N LYS A 174 -27.32 -1.80 11.84
CA LYS A 174 -27.05 -1.74 10.39
C LYS A 174 -25.81 -0.90 10.06
N GLU A 175 -25.55 0.16 10.82
CA GLU A 175 -24.35 1.00 10.66
C GLU A 175 -23.13 0.31 11.26
N LYS A 176 -23.26 -0.31 12.44
CA LYS A 176 -22.21 -1.16 13.04
C LYS A 176 -21.77 -2.28 12.09
N ASP A 177 -22.72 -2.95 11.43
CA ASP A 177 -22.44 -4.01 10.47
C ASP A 177 -21.69 -3.51 9.21
N LYS A 178 -21.87 -2.24 8.81
CA LYS A 178 -21.07 -1.65 7.74
C LYS A 178 -19.62 -1.42 8.15
N ILE A 179 -19.40 -1.03 9.41
CA ILE A 179 -18.08 -0.79 9.99
C ILE A 179 -17.32 -2.10 10.23
N TYR A 180 -17.99 -3.15 10.71
CA TYR A 180 -17.34 -4.42 11.05
C TYR A 180 -17.38 -5.47 9.93
N ARG A 181 -18.33 -5.38 9.00
CA ARG A 181 -18.60 -6.39 7.94
C ARG A 181 -18.57 -7.84 8.48
N PRO A 182 -19.48 -8.19 9.41
CA PRO A 182 -19.44 -9.50 10.05
C PRO A 182 -19.63 -10.64 9.03
N PHE A 183 -18.99 -11.77 9.32
CA PHE A 183 -19.02 -12.94 8.46
C PHE A 183 -20.35 -13.68 8.61
N LYS A 184 -21.02 -13.97 7.50
CA LYS A 184 -22.27 -14.74 7.49
C LYS A 184 -22.00 -16.19 7.14
N PHE A 185 -22.36 -17.11 8.03
CA PHE A 185 -22.16 -18.54 7.83
C PHE A 185 -23.39 -19.32 8.29
N ARG A 186 -23.93 -20.15 7.40
CA ARG A 186 -25.09 -21.03 7.69
C ARG A 186 -26.28 -20.29 8.34
N GLY A 187 -26.54 -19.06 7.91
CA GLY A 187 -27.64 -18.22 8.42
C GLY A 187 -27.32 -17.41 9.68
N ASN A 188 -26.15 -17.61 10.30
CA ASN A 188 -25.69 -16.87 11.47
C ASN A 188 -24.70 -15.77 11.08
N THR A 189 -24.73 -14.68 11.83
CA THR A 189 -23.79 -13.56 11.70
C THR A 189 -22.73 -13.68 12.79
N HIS A 190 -21.47 -13.72 12.39
CA HIS A 190 -20.32 -13.89 13.27
C HIS A 190 -19.46 -12.64 13.27
N TYR A 191 -19.23 -12.10 14.46
CA TYR A 191 -18.34 -10.98 14.71
C TYR A 191 -17.01 -11.49 15.27
N CYS A 192 -15.94 -10.70 15.12
CA CYS A 192 -14.64 -11.07 15.65
C CYS A 192 -14.69 -11.21 17.19
N LEU A 193 -14.07 -12.27 17.69
CA LEU A 193 -13.98 -12.58 19.12
C LEU A 193 -12.86 -11.75 19.77
N ILE A 194 -13.23 -10.95 20.78
CA ILE A 194 -12.27 -10.19 21.58
C ILE A 194 -11.67 -11.12 22.64
N THR A 195 -12.52 -11.68 23.51
CA THR A 195 -12.13 -12.58 24.60
C THR A 195 -13.30 -13.45 25.06
N GLU A 196 -13.02 -14.44 25.90
CA GLU A 196 -14.01 -15.14 26.70
C GLU A 196 -13.93 -14.68 28.16
N LEU A 197 -15.09 -14.58 28.82
CA LEU A 197 -15.20 -14.37 30.26
C LEU A 197 -15.71 -15.66 30.89
N LYS A 198 -15.20 -16.00 32.07
CA LYS A 198 -15.55 -17.22 32.82
C LYS A 198 -16.37 -16.89 34.05
N THR A 199 -17.26 -17.80 34.45
CA THR A 199 -17.83 -17.77 35.80
C THR A 199 -16.74 -18.02 36.83
N THR A 200 -16.73 -17.22 37.89
CA THR A 200 -15.79 -17.34 39.02
C THR A 200 -16.28 -18.32 40.08
N ASN A 201 -17.54 -18.78 39.99
CA ASN A 201 -18.25 -19.60 40.98
C ASN A 201 -18.16 -19.04 42.41
N THR A 202 -17.98 -17.73 42.54
CA THR A 202 -17.82 -17.02 43.82
C THR A 202 -18.85 -15.89 43.87
N GLU A 203 -19.58 -15.78 44.97
CA GLU A 203 -20.57 -14.71 45.15
C GLU A 203 -19.92 -13.33 44.96
N ASP A 204 -20.64 -12.45 44.26
CA ASP A 204 -20.27 -11.06 43.96
C ASP A 204 -18.94 -10.82 43.22
N THR A 205 -18.26 -11.88 42.78
CA THR A 205 -17.03 -11.77 42.00
C THR A 205 -17.32 -12.12 40.55
N TYR A 206 -17.12 -11.18 39.62
CA TYR A 206 -17.44 -11.42 38.20
C TYR A 206 -16.27 -11.03 37.32
N GLN A 207 -16.08 -11.79 36.24
CA GLN A 207 -15.21 -11.32 35.18
C GLN A 207 -15.95 -10.27 34.35
N GLU A 208 -15.27 -9.15 34.11
CA GLU A 208 -15.80 -8.04 33.34
C GLU A 208 -14.67 -7.32 32.59
N ILE A 209 -15.04 -6.74 31.45
CA ILE A 209 -14.16 -5.88 30.67
C ILE A 209 -14.89 -4.59 30.34
N GLN A 210 -14.18 -3.47 30.48
CA GLN A 210 -14.64 -2.16 30.07
C GLN A 210 -13.50 -1.42 29.39
N PHE A 211 -13.73 -1.01 28.15
CA PHE A 211 -12.79 -0.19 27.41
C PHE A 211 -13.54 0.80 26.54
N TYR A 212 -12.85 1.87 26.17
CA TYR A 212 -13.32 2.80 25.16
C TYR A 212 -12.16 3.31 24.31
N GLY A 213 -12.46 3.85 23.14
CA GLY A 213 -11.47 4.50 22.31
C GLY A 213 -12.04 5.01 20.99
N SER A 214 -11.30 5.89 20.34
CA SER A 214 -11.65 6.38 19.00
C SER A 214 -10.48 6.11 18.06
N PRO A 215 -10.67 5.41 16.93
CA PRO A 215 -9.57 5.10 16.04
C PRO A 215 -9.06 6.37 15.34
N SER A 216 -7.90 6.28 14.73
CA SER A 216 -7.26 7.35 13.95
C SER A 216 -6.93 6.87 12.54
N VAL A 217 -6.59 7.80 11.66
CA VAL A 217 -6.09 7.48 10.31
C VAL A 217 -4.61 7.15 10.39
N GLY A 218 -4.21 6.03 9.79
CA GLY A 218 -2.82 5.59 9.75
C GLY A 218 -2.47 4.85 8.46
N PHE A 219 -1.21 4.46 8.32
CA PHE A 219 -0.68 3.83 7.11
C PHE A 219 0.02 2.50 7.41
N GLY A 220 -0.03 1.57 6.44
CA GLY A 220 0.56 0.24 6.60
C GLY A 220 2.09 0.23 6.79
N HIS A 221 2.81 1.28 6.35
CA HIS A 221 4.25 1.41 6.66
C HIS A 221 4.53 1.77 8.13
N GLN A 222 3.56 2.35 8.84
CA GLN A 222 3.70 2.69 10.26
C GLN A 222 3.47 1.44 11.13
N ASP A 223 2.40 0.68 10.83
CA ASP A 223 2.06 -0.55 11.52
C ASP A 223 1.16 -1.41 10.64
N ALA A 224 1.34 -2.74 10.68
CA ALA A 224 0.57 -3.70 9.90
C ALA A 224 -0.95 -3.65 10.18
N LYS A 225 -1.38 -3.15 11.36
CA LYS A 225 -2.81 -2.94 11.67
C LYS A 225 -3.50 -1.98 10.71
N PHE A 226 -2.75 -1.09 10.06
CA PHE A 226 -3.26 -0.15 9.07
C PHE A 226 -3.19 -0.67 7.62
N GLN A 227 -2.85 -1.95 7.41
CA GLN A 227 -2.79 -2.52 6.06
C GLN A 227 -4.20 -2.67 5.47
N GLY A 228 -4.49 -1.92 4.40
CA GLY A 228 -5.80 -1.89 3.74
C GLY A 228 -6.12 -3.10 2.85
N VAL A 229 -5.21 -4.06 2.71
CA VAL A 229 -5.39 -5.28 1.91
C VAL A 229 -5.01 -6.51 2.71
N SER A 230 -5.70 -7.62 2.51
CA SER A 230 -5.25 -8.94 3.01
C SER A 230 -4.34 -9.64 2.01
N GLN A 231 -4.41 -9.25 0.73
CA GLN A 231 -3.57 -9.75 -0.35
C GLN A 231 -3.32 -8.65 -1.38
N ALA A 232 -2.06 -8.47 -1.76
CA ALA A 232 -1.64 -7.73 -2.95
C ALA A 232 -0.40 -8.44 -3.49
N THR A 233 -0.61 -9.31 -4.47
CA THR A 233 0.42 -10.19 -5.03
C THR A 233 0.43 -10.13 -6.54
N TYR A 234 1.59 -10.36 -7.13
CA TYR A 234 1.69 -10.64 -8.56
C TYR A 234 2.68 -11.78 -8.82
N SER A 235 2.49 -12.47 -9.94
CA SER A 235 3.43 -13.46 -10.48
C SER A 235 3.62 -13.23 -11.97
N PHE A 236 4.71 -13.73 -12.55
CA PHE A 236 4.89 -13.69 -14.00
C PHE A 236 3.87 -14.62 -14.67
N LYS A 237 3.22 -14.17 -15.74
CA LYS A 237 2.27 -15.01 -16.47
C LYS A 237 3.06 -16.08 -17.22
N ILE A 238 2.80 -17.35 -16.90
CA ILE A 238 3.42 -18.50 -17.55
C ILE A 238 3.01 -18.56 -19.02
N ASP A 239 3.99 -18.78 -19.90
CA ASP A 239 3.74 -19.05 -21.31
C ASP A 239 3.65 -20.57 -21.52
N GLU A 240 2.41 -21.07 -21.50
CA GLU A 240 2.14 -22.50 -21.69
C GLU A 240 2.69 -23.04 -23.02
N LYS A 241 2.83 -22.23 -24.07
CA LYS A 241 3.42 -22.71 -25.33
C LYS A 241 4.90 -23.02 -25.11
N MET A 242 5.63 -22.09 -24.51
CA MET A 242 7.05 -22.25 -24.19
C MET A 242 7.28 -23.43 -23.22
N VAL A 243 6.45 -23.56 -22.19
CA VAL A 243 6.50 -24.71 -21.26
C VAL A 243 6.35 -26.03 -22.03
N ASN A 244 5.36 -26.11 -22.92
CA ASN A 244 5.08 -27.32 -23.68
C ASN A 244 6.17 -27.65 -24.71
N GLU A 245 6.78 -26.64 -25.33
CA GLU A 245 7.92 -26.81 -26.25
C GLU A 245 9.14 -27.37 -25.52
N VAL A 246 9.51 -26.78 -24.39
CA VAL A 246 10.67 -27.24 -23.61
C VAL A 246 10.41 -28.62 -22.98
N LEU A 247 9.19 -28.89 -22.52
CA LEU A 247 8.80 -30.21 -22.03
C LEU A 247 9.00 -31.27 -23.11
N LYS A 248 8.57 -31.00 -24.35
CA LYS A 248 8.76 -31.93 -25.48
C LYS A 248 10.24 -32.15 -25.80
N GLU A 249 11.03 -31.08 -25.82
CA GLU A 249 12.47 -31.17 -26.04
C GLU A 249 13.14 -32.07 -25.00
N LYS A 250 12.86 -31.83 -23.71
CA LYS A 250 13.42 -32.63 -22.61
C LYS A 250 12.97 -34.08 -22.63
N ILE A 251 11.69 -34.36 -22.86
CA ILE A 251 11.19 -35.73 -23.01
C ILE A 251 11.93 -36.46 -24.12
N SER A 252 12.21 -35.79 -25.24
CA SER A 252 12.96 -36.39 -26.34
C SER A 252 14.44 -36.61 -26.01
N ARG A 253 15.07 -35.66 -25.34
CA ARG A 253 16.51 -35.67 -25.03
C ARG A 253 16.86 -36.64 -23.91
N GLU A 254 15.98 -36.78 -22.93
CA GLU A 254 16.16 -37.67 -21.77
C GLU A 254 15.51 -39.05 -22.00
N GLU A 255 14.96 -39.28 -23.20
CA GLU A 255 14.36 -40.55 -23.64
C GLU A 255 13.33 -41.10 -22.65
N ILE A 256 12.49 -40.21 -22.09
CA ILE A 256 11.54 -40.57 -21.02
C ILE A 256 10.52 -41.60 -21.55
N PRO A 257 10.40 -42.79 -20.90
CA PRO A 257 9.45 -43.83 -21.28
C PRO A 257 8.01 -43.30 -21.29
N THR A 258 7.19 -43.81 -22.21
CA THR A 258 5.81 -43.30 -22.40
C THR A 258 4.96 -43.46 -21.14
N GLU A 259 5.23 -44.50 -20.35
CA GLU A 259 4.58 -44.84 -19.08
C GLU A 259 4.87 -43.81 -17.98
N GLU A 260 6.02 -43.13 -18.04
CA GLU A 260 6.47 -42.17 -17.02
C GLU A 260 6.21 -40.71 -17.42
N ARG A 261 5.72 -40.46 -18.64
CA ARG A 261 5.59 -39.10 -19.18
C ARG A 261 4.66 -38.21 -18.36
N GLU A 262 3.53 -38.73 -17.86
CA GLU A 262 2.62 -37.94 -17.03
C GLU A 262 3.26 -37.53 -15.70
N VAL A 263 3.99 -38.45 -15.07
CA VAL A 263 4.71 -38.19 -13.81
C VAL A 263 5.83 -37.19 -14.04
N TYR A 264 6.57 -37.35 -15.14
CA TYR A 264 7.62 -36.43 -15.54
C TYR A 264 7.07 -35.03 -15.84
N GLU A 265 5.97 -34.93 -16.60
CA GLU A 265 5.31 -33.66 -16.90
C GLU A 265 4.89 -32.95 -15.62
N LYS A 266 4.24 -33.66 -14.68
CA LYS A 266 3.83 -33.07 -13.40
C LYS A 266 5.02 -32.56 -12.62
N LYS A 267 6.11 -33.34 -12.55
CA LYS A 267 7.35 -32.94 -11.87
C LYS A 267 7.97 -31.71 -12.53
N PHE A 268 8.12 -31.75 -13.85
CA PHE A 268 8.68 -30.66 -14.64
C PHE A 268 7.89 -29.36 -14.47
N ARG A 269 6.56 -29.43 -14.56
CA ARG A 269 5.71 -28.24 -14.35
C ARG A 269 5.91 -27.68 -12.95
N LEU A 270 5.86 -28.50 -11.91
CA LEU A 270 6.07 -28.04 -10.53
C LEU A 270 7.46 -27.44 -10.28
N SER A 271 8.51 -27.95 -10.92
CA SER A 271 9.88 -27.51 -10.66
C SER A 271 10.38 -26.38 -11.58
N GLU A 272 9.81 -26.25 -12.78
CA GLU A 272 10.39 -25.41 -13.83
C GLU A 272 9.41 -24.52 -14.61
N SER A 273 8.09 -24.72 -14.55
CA SER A 273 7.16 -23.94 -15.41
C SER A 273 7.26 -22.44 -15.18
N GLU A 274 7.52 -22.01 -13.94
CA GLU A 274 7.68 -20.61 -13.56
C GLU A 274 8.87 -19.90 -14.22
N ARG A 275 9.80 -20.65 -14.85
CA ARG A 275 10.92 -20.08 -15.61
C ARG A 275 10.53 -19.65 -17.02
N TYR A 276 9.40 -20.15 -17.52
CA TYR A 276 8.90 -19.95 -18.88
C TYR A 276 7.66 -19.06 -18.84
N PHE A 277 7.88 -17.76 -18.94
CA PHE A 277 6.87 -16.72 -18.84
C PHE A 277 6.92 -15.80 -20.06
N TYR A 278 5.85 -15.02 -20.26
CA TYR A 278 5.80 -14.03 -21.35
C TYR A 278 6.89 -12.97 -21.16
N ARG A 279 7.69 -12.79 -22.21
CA ARG A 279 8.83 -11.87 -22.25
C ARG A 279 8.69 -10.90 -23.40
N ASP A 280 9.25 -9.71 -23.23
CA ASP A 280 9.40 -8.73 -24.30
C ASP A 280 10.66 -8.99 -25.14
N ASP A 281 10.92 -8.12 -26.11
CA ASP A 281 12.09 -8.15 -26.99
C ASP A 281 13.44 -8.06 -26.24
N THR A 282 13.44 -7.59 -24.98
CA THR A 282 14.64 -7.51 -24.13
C THR A 282 14.83 -8.75 -23.24
N GLY A 283 13.89 -9.70 -23.29
CA GLY A 283 13.90 -10.91 -22.47
C GLY A 283 13.36 -10.71 -21.05
N GLU A 284 12.80 -9.54 -20.73
CA GLU A 284 12.22 -9.23 -19.42
C GLU A 284 10.72 -9.57 -19.42
N ALA A 285 10.16 -9.87 -18.24
CA ALA A 285 8.73 -10.16 -18.11
C ALA A 285 7.88 -8.96 -18.58
N ASN A 286 6.82 -9.24 -19.33
CA ASN A 286 5.88 -8.21 -19.78
C ASN A 286 4.41 -8.51 -19.45
N SER A 287 4.12 -9.62 -18.78
CA SER A 287 2.76 -9.99 -18.36
C SER A 287 2.76 -10.59 -16.95
N TYR A 288 1.78 -10.15 -16.14
CA TYR A 288 1.71 -10.44 -14.71
C TYR A 288 0.30 -10.84 -14.31
N ASN A 289 0.17 -11.95 -13.58
CA ASN A 289 -1.08 -12.29 -12.90
C ASN A 289 -1.13 -11.53 -11.58
N PHE A 290 -2.05 -10.59 -11.45
CA PHE A 290 -2.29 -9.81 -10.23
C PHE A 290 -3.46 -10.39 -9.44
N ALA A 291 -3.34 -10.31 -8.12
CA ALA A 291 -4.41 -10.66 -7.18
C ALA A 291 -4.45 -9.67 -6.02
N ILE A 292 -5.63 -9.11 -5.76
CA ILE A 292 -5.88 -8.10 -4.73
C ILE A 292 -7.12 -8.48 -3.92
N LYS A 293 -6.98 -8.58 -2.60
CA LYS A 293 -8.10 -8.80 -1.69
C LYS A 293 -8.18 -7.66 -0.69
N SER A 294 -9.21 -6.83 -0.85
CA SER A 294 -9.42 -5.64 -0.02
C SER A 294 -9.72 -6.03 1.43
N ASN A 295 -9.11 -5.31 2.36
CA ASN A 295 -9.51 -5.22 3.76
C ASN A 295 -9.82 -3.74 4.13
N HIS A 296 -10.17 -2.93 3.13
CA HIS A 296 -10.43 -1.50 3.22
C HIS A 296 -11.92 -1.19 3.12
N TYR A 297 -12.31 0.03 3.49
CA TYR A 297 -13.63 0.59 3.15
C TYR A 297 -13.94 0.50 1.65
N LEU A 298 -12.90 0.59 0.80
CA LEU A 298 -12.99 0.61 -0.64
C LEU A 298 -12.81 -0.80 -1.22
N SER A 299 -13.33 -1.01 -2.42
CA SER A 299 -13.16 -2.26 -3.18
C SER A 299 -11.73 -2.42 -3.71
N ALA A 300 -11.35 -3.65 -4.06
CA ALA A 300 -10.01 -3.96 -4.57
C ALA A 300 -9.67 -3.19 -5.87
N ASP A 301 -10.66 -3.00 -6.74
CA ASP A 301 -10.56 -2.21 -7.97
C ASP A 301 -10.27 -0.73 -7.69
N ALA A 302 -11.00 -0.12 -6.74
CA ALA A 302 -10.76 1.25 -6.31
C ALA A 302 -9.37 1.41 -5.67
N LEU A 303 -8.93 0.46 -4.85
CA LEU A 303 -7.59 0.46 -4.27
C LEU A 303 -6.50 0.39 -5.33
N PHE A 304 -6.69 -0.41 -6.39
CA PHE A 304 -5.74 -0.46 -7.50
C PHE A 304 -5.62 0.90 -8.20
N LYS A 305 -6.75 1.57 -8.50
CA LYS A 305 -6.73 2.91 -9.10
C LYS A 305 -6.05 3.95 -8.20
N ILE A 306 -6.38 3.96 -6.91
CA ILE A 306 -5.75 4.83 -5.90
C ILE A 306 -4.25 4.56 -5.81
N SER A 307 -3.81 3.30 -5.91
CA SER A 307 -2.38 2.98 -5.83
C SER A 307 -1.57 3.56 -6.98
N ILE A 308 -2.17 3.64 -8.18
CA ILE A 308 -1.54 4.29 -9.34
C ILE A 308 -1.52 5.81 -9.14
N ASP A 309 -2.61 6.38 -8.64
CA ASP A 309 -2.71 7.82 -8.38
C ASP A 309 -1.70 8.30 -7.32
N ILE A 310 -1.58 7.58 -6.19
CA ILE A 310 -0.55 7.84 -5.17
C ILE A 310 0.85 7.76 -5.77
N LEU A 311 1.10 6.80 -6.68
CA LEU A 311 2.40 6.67 -7.34
C LEU A 311 2.67 7.85 -8.29
N ILE A 312 1.65 8.34 -9.01
CA ILE A 312 1.73 9.57 -9.81
C ILE A 312 2.09 10.76 -8.92
N GLN A 313 1.35 10.98 -7.84
CA GLN A 313 1.58 12.08 -6.90
C GLN A 313 3.01 12.03 -6.33
N LYS A 314 3.47 10.85 -5.89
CA LYS A 314 4.85 10.65 -5.40
C LYS A 314 5.90 11.02 -6.44
N CYS A 315 5.71 10.62 -7.70
CA CYS A 315 6.59 11.01 -8.80
C CYS A 315 6.55 12.53 -9.08
N GLU A 316 5.37 13.15 -9.03
CA GLU A 316 5.21 14.61 -9.21
C GLU A 316 5.88 15.40 -8.08
N TYR A 317 5.69 14.99 -6.82
CA TYR A 317 6.37 15.61 -5.69
C TYR A 317 7.88 15.47 -5.80
N LEU A 318 8.41 14.27 -6.08
CA LEU A 318 9.85 14.11 -6.26
C LEU A 318 10.37 14.95 -7.43
N LYS A 319 9.61 15.11 -8.51
CA LYS A 319 9.98 15.96 -9.64
C LYS A 319 10.12 17.42 -9.21
N LEU A 320 9.21 17.92 -8.39
CA LEU A 320 9.29 19.28 -7.84
C LEU A 320 10.55 19.47 -7.00
N GLU A 321 10.96 18.46 -6.22
CA GLU A 321 12.19 18.52 -5.43
C GLU A 321 13.45 18.59 -6.30
N PHE A 322 13.49 17.84 -7.40
CA PHE A 322 14.58 17.95 -8.40
C PHE A 322 14.58 19.31 -9.12
N ILE A 323 13.41 19.91 -9.35
CA ILE A 323 13.31 21.28 -9.88
C ILE A 323 13.81 22.30 -8.84
N GLY A 324 13.46 22.13 -7.57
CA GLY A 324 13.97 22.95 -6.46
C GLY A 324 15.49 22.90 -6.39
N LEU A 325 16.08 21.71 -6.52
CA LEU A 325 17.54 21.52 -6.63
C LEU A 325 18.15 22.34 -7.77
N LEU A 326 17.56 22.31 -8.98
CA LEU A 326 18.06 23.08 -10.14
C LEU A 326 17.97 24.59 -9.95
N LYS A 327 16.99 25.06 -9.17
CA LYS A 327 16.75 26.47 -8.86
C LYS A 327 17.49 26.96 -7.62
N GLU A 328 18.26 26.10 -6.96
CA GLU A 328 18.90 26.38 -5.67
C GLU A 328 17.88 26.76 -4.56
N GLU A 329 16.65 26.24 -4.66
CA GLU A 329 15.62 26.33 -3.63
C GLU A 329 15.78 25.20 -2.60
N PRO A 330 15.25 25.34 -1.36
CA PRO A 330 15.23 24.25 -0.39
C PRO A 330 14.57 23.00 -0.98
N SER A 331 15.30 21.88 -0.96
CA SER A 331 14.88 20.60 -1.51
C SER A 331 15.34 19.46 -0.62
N ARG A 332 14.56 18.38 -0.59
CA ARG A 332 14.96 17.10 0.04
C ARG A 332 15.96 16.31 -0.81
N VAL A 333 16.24 16.78 -2.02
CA VAL A 333 17.25 16.22 -2.92
C VAL A 333 18.53 17.05 -2.82
N SER A 334 19.65 16.39 -2.56
CA SER A 334 20.97 17.00 -2.62
C SER A 334 21.84 16.25 -3.63
N VAL A 335 22.85 16.92 -4.19
CA VAL A 335 23.79 16.31 -5.13
C VAL A 335 25.22 16.66 -4.78
N GLU A 336 26.10 15.66 -4.78
CA GLU A 336 27.53 15.83 -4.63
C GLU A 336 28.29 15.03 -5.70
N GLN A 337 29.47 15.53 -6.05
CA GLN A 337 30.40 14.78 -6.89
C GLN A 337 31.22 13.83 -6.00
N GLU A 338 31.04 12.53 -6.19
CA GLU A 338 31.83 11.52 -5.46
C GLU A 338 33.19 11.28 -6.15
N LYS A 339 33.17 11.18 -7.48
CA LYS A 339 34.37 11.02 -8.34
C LYS A 339 34.17 11.75 -9.67
N GLU A 340 35.22 11.85 -10.46
CA GLU A 340 35.10 12.37 -11.83
C GLU A 340 34.02 11.59 -12.60
N TYR A 341 33.02 12.29 -13.13
CA TYR A 341 31.83 11.73 -13.83
C TYR A 341 30.86 10.89 -12.98
N ILE A 342 31.01 10.85 -11.65
CA ILE A 342 30.13 10.10 -10.75
C ILE A 342 29.49 11.07 -9.76
N TYR A 343 28.17 11.17 -9.83
CA TYR A 343 27.34 12.02 -9.00
C TYR A 343 26.48 11.19 -8.06
N ARG A 344 26.37 11.67 -6.83
CA ARG A 344 25.60 11.05 -5.77
C ARG A 344 24.44 11.99 -5.43
N TYR A 345 23.23 11.55 -5.72
CA TYR A 345 22.01 12.26 -5.34
C TYR A 345 21.44 11.61 -4.08
N GLU A 346 21.41 12.32 -2.96
CA GLU A 346 20.67 11.89 -1.78
C GLU A 346 19.24 12.41 -1.86
N VAL A 347 18.27 11.56 -1.52
CA VAL A 347 16.85 11.92 -1.45
C VAL A 347 16.33 11.54 -0.08
N GLU A 348 16.05 12.55 0.74
CA GLU A 348 15.49 12.39 2.08
C GLU A 348 13.98 12.08 2.02
N ASN A 349 13.49 11.35 3.02
CA ASN A 349 12.12 10.84 3.16
C ASN A 349 11.65 10.01 1.96
N GLU A 350 12.51 9.13 1.44
CA GLU A 350 12.21 8.33 0.26
C GLU A 350 12.64 6.87 0.40
N SER A 351 11.94 5.98 -0.32
CA SER A 351 12.03 4.54 -0.14
C SER A 351 12.46 3.80 -1.42
N HIS A 352 12.63 2.48 -1.29
CA HIS A 352 12.91 1.60 -2.42
C HIS A 352 11.84 1.62 -3.52
N THR A 353 10.61 2.08 -3.23
CA THR A 353 9.52 2.09 -4.22
C THR A 353 9.86 2.98 -5.41
N LEU A 354 10.11 4.29 -5.17
CA LEU A 354 10.50 5.21 -6.24
C LEU A 354 11.94 4.97 -6.71
N GLY A 355 12.85 4.64 -5.79
CA GLY A 355 14.24 4.33 -6.14
C GLY A 355 14.35 3.23 -7.21
N ASN A 356 13.66 2.11 -7.01
CA ASN A 356 13.65 1.01 -7.96
C ASN A 356 12.93 1.34 -9.26
N LEU A 357 11.80 2.06 -9.18
CA LEU A 357 11.01 2.46 -10.33
C LEU A 357 11.82 3.36 -11.27
N ILE A 358 12.43 4.42 -10.73
CA ILE A 358 13.23 5.38 -11.51
C ILE A 358 14.46 4.70 -12.09
N GLN A 359 15.24 3.99 -11.27
CA GLN A 359 16.45 3.31 -11.73
C GLN A 359 16.16 2.28 -12.82
N SER A 360 15.15 1.43 -12.63
CA SER A 360 14.81 0.39 -13.61
C SER A 360 14.29 1.01 -14.90
N HIS A 361 13.43 2.03 -14.81
CA HIS A 361 12.90 2.71 -15.99
C HIS A 361 14.01 3.38 -16.79
N MET A 362 14.87 4.18 -16.15
CA MET A 362 15.96 4.88 -16.83
C MET A 362 16.95 3.91 -17.49
N MET A 363 17.38 2.87 -16.78
CA MET A 363 18.33 1.90 -17.33
C MET A 363 17.76 1.10 -18.49
N ARG A 364 16.44 0.87 -18.53
CA ARG A 364 15.78 0.09 -19.58
C ARG A 364 15.37 0.91 -20.80
N TYR A 365 14.89 2.13 -20.59
CA TYR A 365 14.20 2.90 -21.64
C TYR A 365 14.93 4.15 -22.08
N SER A 366 15.68 4.79 -21.18
CA SER A 366 16.23 6.12 -21.42
C SER A 366 17.73 6.08 -21.72
N VAL A 367 18.48 5.24 -21.00
CA VAL A 367 19.95 5.13 -21.12
C VAL A 367 20.34 4.37 -22.40
N SER A 368 21.26 4.95 -23.17
CA SER A 368 21.82 4.41 -24.42
C SER A 368 23.28 4.86 -24.59
N ASP A 369 23.98 4.35 -25.60
CA ASP A 369 25.38 4.75 -25.89
C ASP A 369 25.54 6.26 -26.15
N THR A 370 24.45 6.94 -26.53
CA THR A 370 24.42 8.37 -26.82
C THR A 370 23.84 9.23 -25.72
N SER A 371 23.25 8.65 -24.67
CA SER A 371 22.67 9.43 -23.57
C SER A 371 23.77 10.09 -22.72
N ILE A 372 23.39 11.16 -22.03
CA ILE A 372 24.24 11.87 -21.08
C ILE A 372 24.64 10.99 -19.89
N ILE A 373 23.74 10.12 -19.42
CA ILE A 373 24.02 9.13 -18.38
C ILE A 373 24.38 7.80 -19.03
N ASN A 374 25.36 7.09 -18.48
CA ASN A 374 25.70 5.71 -18.85
C ASN A 374 25.16 4.68 -17.83
N LEU A 375 25.02 5.08 -16.57
CA LEU A 375 24.51 4.22 -15.51
C LEU A 375 23.78 5.04 -14.46
N ILE A 376 22.65 4.53 -13.99
CA ILE A 376 22.02 4.96 -12.75
C ILE A 376 21.74 3.74 -11.88
N GLY A 377 22.19 3.79 -10.63
CA GLY A 377 21.90 2.82 -9.58
C GLY A 377 21.21 3.52 -8.41
N TYR A 378 20.45 2.79 -7.59
CA TYR A 378 20.00 3.31 -6.29
C TYR A 378 20.38 2.36 -5.15
N LYS A 379 20.55 2.91 -3.95
CA LYS A 379 20.69 2.13 -2.72
C LYS A 379 20.00 2.82 -1.55
N LYS A 380 19.55 2.04 -0.58
CA LYS A 380 19.23 2.54 0.76
C LYS A 380 20.48 2.36 1.63
N PRO A 381 21.14 3.45 2.08
CA PRO A 381 22.43 3.35 2.77
C PRO A 381 22.31 2.63 4.11
N HIS A 382 21.22 2.87 4.85
CA HIS A 382 20.93 2.22 6.11
C HIS A 382 19.43 1.94 6.27
N PRO A 383 19.00 0.78 6.81
CA PRO A 383 17.57 0.46 6.97
C PRO A 383 16.78 1.45 7.82
N LEU A 384 17.41 2.02 8.85
CA LEU A 384 16.79 2.97 9.80
C LEU A 384 16.84 4.44 9.35
N GLU A 385 17.59 4.76 8.30
CA GLU A 385 17.58 6.11 7.73
C GLU A 385 16.49 6.18 6.67
N ASP A 386 15.63 7.20 6.72
CA ASP A 386 14.58 7.35 5.71
C ASP A 386 15.11 8.11 4.49
N LYS A 387 16.14 7.55 3.83
CA LYS A 387 16.69 8.13 2.60
C LYS A 387 17.12 7.07 1.60
N ILE A 388 17.16 7.48 0.34
CA ILE A 388 17.82 6.73 -0.74
C ILE A 388 18.94 7.56 -1.37
N VAL A 389 19.83 6.86 -2.05
CA VAL A 389 20.95 7.46 -2.75
C VAL A 389 20.94 6.94 -4.18
N PHE A 390 20.80 7.84 -5.16
CA PHE A 390 21.08 7.52 -6.56
C PHE A 390 22.57 7.75 -6.85
N ILE A 391 23.18 6.79 -7.52
CA ILE A 391 24.55 6.86 -8.02
C ILE A 391 24.45 6.96 -9.54
N VAL A 392 24.85 8.10 -10.08
CA VAL A 392 24.70 8.44 -11.50
C VAL A 392 26.08 8.58 -12.12
N SER A 393 26.37 7.77 -13.13
CA SER A 393 27.58 7.87 -13.93
C SER A 393 27.29 8.54 -15.27
N MET A 394 27.97 9.64 -15.53
CA MET A 394 27.85 10.36 -16.79
C MET A 394 28.68 9.70 -17.89
N ASN A 395 28.18 9.74 -19.13
CA ASN A 395 28.83 9.19 -20.30
C ASN A 395 30.00 10.08 -20.74
N LYS A 396 31.23 9.55 -20.64
CA LYS A 396 32.47 10.25 -21.00
C LYS A 396 32.58 10.65 -22.46
N GLY A 397 31.82 9.99 -23.35
CA GLY A 397 31.79 10.30 -24.77
C GLY A 397 30.79 11.41 -25.13
N HIS A 398 29.93 11.82 -24.20
CA HIS A 398 28.90 12.82 -24.46
C HIS A 398 29.50 14.23 -24.42
N LYS A 399 29.08 15.15 -25.31
CA LYS A 399 29.67 16.49 -25.41
C LYS A 399 29.64 17.27 -24.09
N LEU A 400 28.57 17.11 -23.31
CA LEU A 400 28.39 17.78 -22.02
C LEU A 400 29.29 17.22 -20.92
N SER A 401 29.95 16.08 -21.12
CA SER A 401 30.87 15.54 -20.11
C SER A 401 32.14 16.35 -19.95
N HIS A 402 32.49 17.17 -20.94
CA HIS A 402 33.67 18.04 -20.92
C HIS A 402 33.35 19.48 -20.51
N ALA A 403 32.10 19.77 -20.12
CA ALA A 403 31.72 21.08 -19.59
C ALA A 403 32.29 21.31 -18.17
N ASP A 404 32.03 22.48 -17.58
CA ASP A 404 32.29 22.70 -16.17
C ASP A 404 31.32 21.90 -15.28
N GLU A 405 31.66 21.77 -14.00
CA GLU A 405 30.96 20.87 -13.08
C GLU A 405 29.50 21.26 -12.85
N VAL A 406 29.18 22.56 -12.87
CA VAL A 406 27.81 23.06 -12.70
C VAL A 406 26.96 22.61 -13.88
N VAL A 407 27.47 22.77 -15.11
CA VAL A 407 26.76 22.33 -16.32
C VAL A 407 26.56 20.81 -16.34
N LYS A 408 27.52 20.02 -15.87
CA LYS A 408 27.36 18.56 -15.78
C LYS A 408 26.23 18.16 -14.83
N ILE A 409 26.18 18.77 -13.65
CA ILE A 409 25.13 18.53 -12.66
C ILE A 409 23.78 18.97 -13.23
N GLN A 410 23.68 20.18 -13.78
CA GLN A 410 22.43 20.71 -14.34
C GLN A 410 21.90 19.85 -15.50
N SER A 411 22.77 19.43 -16.42
CA SER A 411 22.37 18.61 -17.56
C SER A 411 21.99 17.18 -17.16
N THR A 412 22.73 16.57 -16.21
CA THR A 412 22.38 15.26 -15.64
C THR A 412 21.04 15.30 -14.90
N THR A 413 20.81 16.36 -14.12
CA THR A 413 19.57 16.55 -13.36
C THR A 413 18.38 16.81 -14.27
N THR A 414 18.55 17.63 -15.31
CA THR A 414 17.55 17.86 -16.36
C THR A 414 17.17 16.55 -17.05
N TYR A 415 18.14 15.71 -17.37
CA TYR A 415 17.87 14.42 -17.99
C TYR A 415 17.12 13.44 -17.06
N ILE A 416 17.41 13.44 -15.75
CA ILE A 416 16.60 12.70 -14.75
C ILE A 416 15.15 13.20 -14.77
N LEU A 417 14.93 14.52 -14.79
CA LEU A 417 13.59 15.12 -14.85
C LEU A 417 12.82 14.70 -16.12
N GLU A 418 13.47 14.68 -17.28
CA GLU A 418 12.87 14.20 -18.54
C GLU A 418 12.44 12.72 -18.42
N CYS A 419 13.28 11.87 -17.82
CA CYS A 419 12.94 10.47 -17.58
C CYS A 419 11.76 10.32 -16.59
N MET A 420 11.68 11.19 -15.57
CA MET A 420 10.55 11.20 -14.64
C MET A 420 9.23 11.59 -15.35
N ASP A 421 9.30 12.47 -16.36
CA ASP A 421 8.13 12.80 -17.19
C ASP A 421 7.66 11.60 -18.03
N GLU A 422 8.57 10.77 -18.53
CA GLU A 422 8.24 9.49 -19.20
C GLU A 422 7.50 8.54 -18.24
N ILE A 423 8.00 8.38 -17.02
CA ILE A 423 7.35 7.56 -15.97
C ILE A 423 5.94 8.09 -15.66
N LEU A 424 5.79 9.40 -15.48
CA LEU A 424 4.49 10.03 -15.21
C LEU A 424 3.50 9.81 -16.36
N ASN A 425 3.94 9.94 -17.60
CA ASN A 425 3.11 9.67 -18.77
C ASN A 425 2.67 8.20 -18.84
N ASN A 426 3.55 7.27 -18.48
CA ASN A 426 3.22 5.85 -18.41
C ASN A 426 2.20 5.56 -17.32
N LEU A 427 2.38 6.12 -16.11
CA LEU A 427 1.45 5.96 -15.00
C LEU A 427 0.07 6.54 -15.33
N ARG A 428 0.01 7.73 -15.93
CA ARG A 428 -1.25 8.35 -16.38
C ARG A 428 -1.95 7.51 -17.46
N THR A 429 -1.18 6.88 -18.34
CA THR A 429 -1.73 5.95 -19.35
C THR A 429 -2.30 4.70 -18.70
N LEU A 430 -1.57 4.12 -17.73
CA LEU A 430 -2.05 2.97 -16.95
C LEU A 430 -3.30 3.31 -16.13
N TYR A 431 -3.35 4.49 -15.52
CA TYR A 431 -4.52 4.97 -14.78
C TYR A 431 -5.75 5.03 -15.69
N LYS A 432 -5.63 5.63 -16.88
CA LYS A 432 -6.74 5.70 -17.87
C LYS A 432 -7.22 4.31 -18.31
N VAL A 433 -6.30 3.36 -18.50
CA VAL A 433 -6.67 1.97 -18.82
C VAL A 433 -7.40 1.32 -17.65
N SER A 434 -6.91 1.55 -16.43
CA SER A 434 -7.51 1.02 -15.20
C SER A 434 -8.91 1.56 -14.98
N ASP A 435 -9.12 2.87 -15.12
CA ASP A 435 -10.42 3.54 -14.95
C ASP A 435 -11.45 3.13 -16.01
N LYS A 436 -10.99 2.75 -17.21
CA LYS A 436 -11.88 2.23 -18.25
C LYS A 436 -12.35 0.79 -17.97
N ILE A 437 -11.53 -0.01 -17.30
CA ILE A 437 -11.78 -1.44 -17.09
C ILE A 437 -12.50 -1.70 -15.75
N PHE A 438 -12.18 -0.91 -14.73
CA PHE A 438 -12.70 -0.99 -13.37
C PHE A 438 -13.60 0.19 -13.04
#